data_AF-A0A4R6GL27-F1
#
_entry.id   AF-A0A4R6GL27-F1
#
_cell.length_a   1.000
_cell.length_b   1.000
_cell.length_c   1.000
_cell.angle_alpha   90.00
_cell.angle_beta   90.00
_cell.angle_gamma   90.00
#
_symmetry.space_group_name_H-M   'P 1'
#
loop_
_entity.id
_entity.type
_entity.pdbx_description
1 polymer ?
#
loop_
_entity_poly.entity_id
_entity_poly.type
_entity_poly.pdbx_seq_one_letter_code
_entity_poly.pdbx_strand_id
1 'polypeptide(L)'
;MKSLLVLAVLETEDRYRASSTFFKNKKKLDVTKHSKRAHSYVRRPLNFKAPFCFFWADGHSHDFSKSELYFSNFDGTIYKLPYTMEGDFAKPERISL
;
A
#
# COMPACT_ATOMS: atom_id res chain seq x y z
N MET A 1 15.82 -4.76 -9.32
CA MET A 1 15.55 -3.32 -9.13
C MET A 1 14.59 -3.18 -7.95
N LYS A 2 14.94 -2.42 -6.90
CA LYS A 2 14.05 -2.24 -5.74
C LYS A 2 12.87 -1.38 -6.16
N SER A 3 11.64 -1.85 -5.94
CA SER A 3 10.41 -1.11 -6.28
C SER A 3 10.41 0.25 -5.57
N LEU A 4 10.07 1.33 -6.29
CA LEU A 4 9.97 2.70 -5.75
C LEU A 4 9.07 2.76 -4.49
N LEU A 5 8.11 1.84 -4.40
CA LEU A 5 7.22 1.66 -3.26
C LEU A 5 7.98 1.40 -1.96
N VAL A 6 8.95 0.49 -2.00
CA VAL A 6 9.70 0.05 -0.82
C VAL A 6 10.58 1.19 -0.31
N LEU A 7 11.20 1.94 -1.22
CA LEU A 7 12.01 3.12 -0.88
C LEU A 7 11.16 4.22 -0.22
N ALA A 8 9.99 4.53 -0.79
CA ALA A 8 9.11 5.56 -0.24
C ALA A 8 8.63 5.22 1.18
N VAL A 9 8.29 3.95 1.45
CA VAL A 9 7.84 3.52 2.78
C VAL A 9 8.98 3.51 3.79
N LEU A 10 10.16 3.02 3.41
CA LEU A 10 11.33 3.03 4.30
C LEU A 10 11.76 4.47 4.64
N GLU A 11 11.75 5.39 3.68
CA GLU A 11 12.05 6.81 3.91
C GLU A 11 11.02 7.51 4.81
N THR A 12 9.76 7.04 4.84
CA THR A 12 8.75 7.56 5.76
C THR A 12 8.95 7.05 7.19
N GLU A 13 9.48 5.84 7.39
CA GLU A 13 9.65 5.22 8.72
C GLU A 13 10.88 5.75 9.48
N ASP A 14 11.99 6.09 8.79
CA ASP A 14 13.14 6.74 9.43
C ASP A 14 12.77 8.06 10.12
N ARG A 15 11.66 8.69 9.69
CA ARG A 15 11.13 9.91 10.30
C ARG A 15 10.14 9.63 11.44
N TYR A 16 9.42 8.50 11.39
CA TYR A 16 8.47 8.12 12.45
C TYR A 16 9.19 7.68 13.73
N ARG A 17 10.39 7.10 13.59
CA ARG A 17 11.24 6.73 14.73
C ARG A 17 11.99 7.89 15.37
N ALA A 18 11.94 9.10 14.77
CA ALA A 18 12.83 10.21 15.11
C ALA A 18 12.21 11.41 15.86
N SER A 19 10.89 11.52 16.09
CA SER A 19 10.37 12.63 16.94
C SER A 19 8.92 12.45 17.40
N SER A 20 8.70 12.63 18.70
CA SER A 20 7.40 12.65 19.40
C SER A 20 6.61 13.96 19.20
N THR A 21 6.68 14.58 18.03
CA THR A 21 5.99 15.86 17.78
C THR A 21 5.00 15.69 16.63
N PHE A 22 3.75 16.12 16.84
CA PHE A 22 2.64 16.08 15.88
C PHE A 22 3.08 16.43 14.45
N PHE A 23 3.16 15.43 13.57
CA PHE A 23 3.51 15.65 12.16
C PHE A 23 2.26 15.92 11.32
N LYS A 24 2.30 17.04 10.60
CA LYS A 24 1.39 17.38 9.51
C LYS A 24 1.63 16.38 8.37
N ASN A 25 0.76 15.37 8.24
CA ASN A 25 0.85 14.35 7.20
C ASN A 25 0.72 14.97 5.80
N LYS A 26 1.84 15.17 5.11
CA LYS A 26 1.87 15.61 3.70
C LYS A 26 2.25 14.42 2.84
N LYS A 27 1.34 13.97 1.96
CA LYS A 27 1.58 12.92 0.98
C LYS A 27 2.78 13.28 0.11
N LYS A 28 3.85 12.47 0.16
CA LYS A 28 5.09 12.74 -0.58
C LYS A 28 5.11 12.14 -1.98
N LEU A 29 4.55 10.95 -2.16
CA LEU A 29 4.69 10.17 -3.39
C LEU A 29 3.42 9.35 -3.65
N ASP A 30 3.14 9.13 -4.94
CA ASP A 30 2.13 8.17 -5.39
C ASP A 30 2.76 6.77 -5.52
N VAL A 31 2.10 5.81 -4.90
CA VAL A 31 2.50 4.40 -4.76
C VAL A 31 2.30 3.61 -6.06
N THR A 32 1.29 3.99 -6.84
CA THR A 32 0.99 3.48 -8.19
C THR A 32 1.13 4.64 -9.16
N LYS A 33 1.85 4.47 -10.28
CA LYS A 33 1.95 5.51 -11.31
C LYS A 33 0.63 5.58 -12.10
N HIS A 34 0.13 6.80 -12.35
CA HIS A 34 -1.02 7.08 -13.23
C HIS A 34 -2.42 6.58 -12.79
N SER A 35 -2.65 6.17 -11.53
CA SER A 35 -4.01 5.79 -11.14
C SER A 35 -4.91 7.03 -10.96
N LYS A 36 -6.11 6.96 -11.53
CA LYS A 36 -7.16 8.00 -11.48
C LYS A 36 -7.89 8.04 -10.12
N ARG A 37 -7.51 7.19 -9.16
CA ARG A 37 -8.22 6.98 -7.88
C ARG A 37 -7.39 7.49 -6.70
N ALA A 38 -8.03 7.73 -5.54
CA ALA A 38 -7.32 8.20 -4.37
C ALA A 38 -6.47 7.06 -3.78
N HIS A 39 -5.15 7.23 -3.85
CA HIS A 39 -4.22 6.26 -3.31
C HIS A 39 -4.19 6.44 -1.80
N SER A 40 -4.73 5.45 -1.08
CA SER A 40 -4.63 5.44 0.38
C SER A 40 -3.16 5.28 0.77
N TYR A 41 -2.75 5.96 1.83
CA TYR A 41 -1.40 5.84 2.38
C TYR A 41 -1.04 4.37 2.67
N VAL A 42 0.19 3.98 2.36
CA VAL A 42 0.72 2.65 2.66
C VAL A 42 0.82 2.47 4.17
N ARG A 43 0.40 1.30 4.64
CA ARG A 43 0.42 0.91 6.05
C ARG A 43 1.32 -0.30 6.24
N ARG A 44 1.99 -0.35 7.38
CA ARG A 44 2.77 -1.51 7.84
C ARG A 44 1.98 -2.27 8.91
N PRO A 45 1.72 -3.58 8.74
CA PRO A 45 1.13 -4.40 9.79
C PRO A 45 2.07 -4.49 11.00
N LEU A 46 1.50 -4.57 12.21
CA LEU A 46 2.29 -4.74 13.44
C LEU A 46 3.08 -6.07 13.42
N ASN A 47 2.39 -7.16 13.07
CA ASN A 47 2.93 -8.52 12.99
C ASN A 47 2.99 -8.98 11.53
N PHE A 48 3.85 -8.35 10.74
CA PHE A 48 3.95 -8.65 9.31
C PHE A 48 4.63 -10.00 9.03
N LYS A 49 4.25 -10.63 7.93
CA LYS A 49 4.91 -11.83 7.38
C LYS A 49 4.83 -11.78 5.87
N ALA A 50 5.95 -12.05 5.19
CA ALA A 50 5.96 -12.09 3.72
C ALA A 50 4.90 -13.10 3.20
N PRO A 51 4.14 -12.74 2.15
CA PRO A 51 4.27 -11.54 1.32
C PRO A 51 3.54 -10.28 1.84
N PHE A 52 2.88 -10.34 3.00
CA PHE A 52 2.10 -9.24 3.59
C PHE A 52 2.94 -8.37 4.53
N CYS A 53 3.82 -7.54 3.96
CA CYS A 53 4.68 -6.62 4.71
C CYS A 53 4.17 -5.18 4.72
N PHE A 54 3.49 -4.78 3.65
CA PHE A 54 2.91 -3.47 3.46
C PHE A 54 1.57 -3.63 2.77
N PHE A 55 0.59 -2.77 3.05
CA PHE A 55 -0.70 -2.80 2.36
C PHE A 55 -1.29 -1.41 2.18
N TRP A 56 -2.13 -1.25 1.16
CA TRP A 56 -2.87 -0.01 0.88
C TRP A 56 -4.13 -0.32 0.08
N ALA A 57 -5.09 0.61 0.15
CA ALA A 57 -6.28 0.55 -0.68
C ALA A 57 -6.19 1.61 -1.81
N ASP A 58 -6.66 1.25 -3.00
CA ASP A 58 -6.85 2.19 -4.11
C ASP A 58 -8.35 2.37 -4.37
N GLY A 59 -8.90 3.48 -3.91
CA GLY A 59 -10.32 3.80 -4.01
C GLY A 59 -10.53 5.31 -3.93
N HIS A 60 -11.56 5.84 -4.58
CA HIS A 60 -11.86 7.28 -4.56
C HIS A 60 -12.60 7.66 -3.26
N SER A 61 -12.07 8.65 -2.53
CA SER A 61 -12.67 9.10 -1.26
C SER A 61 -13.88 10.02 -1.40
N HIS A 62 -14.17 10.53 -2.60
CA HIS A 62 -15.21 11.54 -2.83
C HIS A 62 -16.33 11.00 -3.72
N ASP A 63 -16.01 10.05 -4.60
CA ASP A 63 -16.97 9.34 -5.45
C ASP A 63 -17.00 7.85 -5.13
N PHE A 64 -18.18 7.24 -5.24
CA PHE A 64 -18.31 5.80 -5.08
C PHE A 64 -17.52 5.08 -6.17
N SER A 65 -16.55 4.26 -5.78
CA SER A 65 -15.68 3.56 -6.70
C SER A 65 -15.20 2.23 -6.11
N LYS A 66 -14.68 1.36 -6.97
CA LYS A 66 -14.06 0.12 -6.54
C LYS A 66 -12.84 0.42 -5.67
N SER A 67 -12.91 0.02 -4.40
CA SER A 67 -11.79 0.04 -3.45
C SER A 67 -11.03 -1.28 -3.54
N GLU A 68 -9.88 -1.28 -4.24
CA GLU A 68 -9.04 -2.47 -4.38
C GLU A 68 -7.98 -2.52 -3.28
N LEU A 69 -7.74 -3.70 -2.70
CA LEU A 69 -6.73 -3.91 -1.66
C LEU A 69 -5.45 -4.49 -2.27
N TYR A 70 -4.33 -3.83 -2.00
CA TYR A 70 -3.00 -4.24 -2.43
C TYR A 70 -2.11 -4.50 -1.23
N PHE A 71 -1.12 -5.36 -1.42
CA PHE A 71 -0.06 -5.57 -0.47
C PHE A 71 1.25 -5.99 -1.14
N SER A 72 2.36 -5.83 -0.42
CA SER A 72 3.69 -6.12 -0.95
C SER A 72 4.65 -6.59 0.12
N ASN A 73 5.70 -7.27 -0.32
CA ASN A 73 6.84 -7.68 0.50
C ASN A 73 8.02 -6.69 0.36
N PHE A 74 9.09 -6.90 1.14
CA PHE A 74 10.29 -6.05 1.07
C PHE A 74 11.06 -6.16 -0.26
N ASP A 75 10.83 -7.22 -1.03
CA ASP A 75 11.40 -7.38 -2.37
C ASP A 75 10.69 -6.51 -3.43
N GLY A 76 9.54 -5.92 -3.05
CA GLY A 76 8.73 -5.10 -3.94
C GLY A 76 7.82 -5.91 -4.88
N THR A 77 7.57 -7.19 -4.57
CA THR A 77 6.55 -7.98 -5.28
C THR A 77 5.18 -7.53 -4.81
N ILE A 78 4.31 -7.16 -5.75
CA ILE A 78 2.99 -6.60 -5.44
C ILE A 78 1.92 -7.64 -5.72
N TYR A 79 0.97 -7.69 -4.81
CA TYR A 79 -0.21 -8.54 -4.86
C TYR A 79 -1.46 -7.68 -4.71
N LYS A 80 -2.55 -8.12 -5.35
CA LYS A 80 -3.88 -7.52 -5.26
C LYS A 80 -4.87 -8.58 -4.80
N LEU A 81 -5.76 -8.23 -3.87
CA LEU A 81 -6.89 -9.09 -3.55
C LEU A 81 -7.95 -8.97 -4.66
N PRO A 82 -8.59 -10.07 -5.09
CA PRO A 82 -9.71 -10.00 -6.02
C PRO A 82 -10.80 -9.04 -5.52
N TYR A 83 -11.32 -8.21 -6.41
CA TYR A 83 -12.39 -7.27 -6.04
C TYR A 83 -13.68 -8.00 -5.69
N THR A 84 -14.01 -9.04 -6.47
CA THR A 84 -15.11 -9.96 -6.17
C THR A 84 -14.51 -11.21 -5.54
N MET A 85 -14.95 -11.54 -4.33
CA MET A 85 -14.57 -12.76 -3.61
C MET A 85 -15.79 -13.68 -3.53
N GLU A 86 -15.63 -14.94 -3.95
CA GLU A 86 -16.70 -15.96 -3.94
C GLU A 86 -16.87 -16.64 -2.56
N GLY A 87 -16.08 -16.24 -1.57
CA GLY A 87 -16.12 -16.77 -0.20
C GLY A 87 -15.23 -15.96 0.75
N ASP A 88 -15.09 -16.44 1.98
CA ASP A 88 -14.33 -15.75 3.04
C ASP A 88 -12.85 -15.55 2.70
N PHE A 89 -12.31 -16.39 1.82
CA PHE A 89 -10.91 -16.36 1.39
C PHE A 89 -10.81 -16.37 -0.12
N ALA A 90 -9.87 -15.59 -0.65
CA ALA A 90 -9.51 -15.57 -2.05
C ALA A 90 -7.99 -15.54 -2.20
N LYS A 91 -7.49 -16.19 -3.26
CA LYS A 91 -6.06 -16.17 -3.57
C LYS A 91 -5.69 -14.81 -4.16
N PRO A 92 -4.69 -14.10 -3.60
CA PRO A 92 -4.23 -12.85 -4.16
C PRO A 92 -3.57 -13.02 -5.53
N GLU A 93 -3.80 -12.06 -6.41
CA GLU A 93 -3.22 -11.99 -7.76
C GLU A 93 -1.89 -11.24 -7.71
N ARG A 94 -0.82 -11.83 -8.25
CA ARG A 94 0.44 -11.10 -8.43
C ARG A 94 0.29 -10.13 -9.60
N ILE A 95 0.67 -8.88 -9.40
CA ILE A 95 0.60 -7.84 -10.43
C ILE A 95 1.99 -7.29 -10.76
N SER A 96 2.16 -6.90 -12.01
CA SER A 96 3.26 -6.05 -12.46
C SER A 96 2.72 -4.64 -12.65
N LEU A 97 3.25 -3.67 -11.88
CA LEU A 97 3.03 -2.24 -12.10
C LEU A 97 4.11 -1.65 -12.99
#